data_AF-A0A8D5JQK5-F1
#
_entry.id   AF-A0A8D5JQK5-F1
#
_cell.length_a   1.000
_cell.length_b   1.000
_cell.length_c   1.000
_cell.angle_alpha   90.00
_cell.angle_beta   90.00
_cell.angle_gamma   90.00
#
_symmetry.space_group_name_H-M   'P 1'
#
loop_
_entity.id
_entity.type
_entity.pdbx_description
1 polymer ?
#
loop_
_entity_poly.entity_id
_entity_poly.type
_entity_poly.pdbx_seq_one_letter_code
_entity_poly.pdbx_strand_id
1 'polypeptide(L)' 'MELLVIKDGESYFRFRDNTALPCNMAKASVFPLEQIEKVRKLVEKLHQEGKMEAIIMQLTIHEKIYQED' A
#
# COMPACT_ATOMS: atom_id res chain seq x y z
N MET A 1 6.82 -7.48 11.74
CA MET A 1 7.48 -6.94 10.53
C MET A 1 6.83 -5.61 10.20
N GLU A 2 7.61 -4.63 9.72
CA GLU A 2 7.11 -3.32 9.31
C GLU A 2 7.18 -3.18 7.80
N LEU A 3 6.11 -2.64 7.21
CA LEU A 3 5.94 -2.46 5.78
C LEU A 3 5.30 -1.08 5.52
N LEU A 4 5.25 -0.70 4.25
CA LEU A 4 4.56 0.47 3.75
C LEU A 4 3.42 0.03 2.84
N VAL A 5 2.31 0.76 2.89
CA VAL A 5 1.20 0.69 1.94
C VAL A 5 0.79 2.09 1.53
N ILE A 6 0.09 2.20 0.40
CA ILE A 6 -0.52 3.46 -0.03
C ILE A 6 -2.03 3.34 0.13
N LYS A 7 -2.64 4.31 0.81
CA LYS A 7 -4.06 4.35 1.19
C LYS A 7 -4.70 5.66 0.71
N ASP A 8 -5.94 5.61 0.26
CA ASP A 8 -6.78 6.77 -0.12
C ASP A 8 -8.18 6.54 0.44
N GLY A 9 -8.55 7.31 1.47
CA GLY A 9 -9.78 7.11 2.24
C GLY A 9 -9.84 5.73 2.90
N GLU A 10 -10.80 4.89 2.50
CA GLU A 10 -10.91 3.49 2.99
C GLU A 10 -10.23 2.47 2.07
N SER A 11 -9.73 2.92 0.91
CA SER A 11 -9.13 2.06 -0.11
C SER A 11 -7.61 2.02 -0.02
N TYR A 12 -7.03 0.91 -0.47
CA TYR A 12 -5.59 0.76 -0.70
C TYR A 12 -5.31 0.68 -2.19
N PHE A 13 -4.05 0.79 -2.59
CA PHE A 13 -3.66 0.59 -3.99
C PHE A 13 -2.91 -0.72 -4.21
N ARG A 14 -3.31 -1.43 -5.26
CA ARG A 14 -2.55 -2.51 -5.88
C ARG A 14 -1.86 -1.98 -7.12
N PHE A 15 -0.53 -2.07 -7.14
CA PHE A 15 0.28 -1.69 -8.29
C PHE A 15 0.61 -2.94 -9.12
N ARG A 16 0.30 -2.90 -10.42
CA ARG A 16 0.61 -3.97 -11.37
C ARG A 16 0.81 -3.37 -12.76
N ASP A 17 1.85 -3.81 -13.48
CA ASP A 17 2.10 -3.44 -14.87
C ASP A 17 1.97 -1.93 -15.13
N ASN A 18 2.58 -1.14 -14.24
CA ASN A 18 2.58 0.33 -14.27
C ASN A 18 1.21 1.01 -14.01
N THR A 19 0.18 0.25 -13.64
CA THR A 19 -1.15 0.75 -13.24
C THR A 19 -1.34 0.65 -11.72
N ALA A 20 -2.17 1.54 -11.18
CA ALA A 20 -2.60 1.51 -9.78
C ALA A 20 -4.11 1.34 -9.72
N LEU A 21 -4.57 0.27 -9.05
CA LEU A 21 -5.99 -0.04 -8.91
C LEU A 21 -6.40 0.04 -7.43
N PRO A 22 -7.49 0.76 -7.10
CA PRO A 22 -8.08 0.71 -5.76
C PRO A 22 -8.47 -0.71 -5.37
N CYS A 23 -8.21 -1.09 -4.13
CA CYS A 23 -8.45 -2.43 -3.61
C CYS A 23 -8.61 -2.42 -2.09
N ASN A 24 -8.97 -3.58 -1.54
CA ASN A 24 -8.95 -3.81 -0.10
C ASN A 24 -7.54 -4.16 0.40
N MET A 25 -7.35 -4.15 1.71
CA MET A 25 -6.06 -4.42 2.35
C MET A 25 -5.44 -5.76 1.91
N ALA A 26 -6.26 -6.81 1.77
CA ALA A 26 -5.80 -8.15 1.41
C ALA A 26 -5.15 -8.23 0.01
N LYS A 27 -5.41 -7.25 -0.87
CA LYS A 27 -4.85 -7.18 -2.23
C LYS A 27 -3.88 -6.02 -2.42
N ALA A 28 -3.65 -5.23 -1.38
CA ALA A 28 -2.79 -4.06 -1.43
C ALA A 28 -1.35 -4.47 -1.77
N SER A 29 -0.67 -3.64 -2.56
CA SER A 29 0.78 -3.77 -2.68
C SER A 29 1.41 -3.31 -1.37
N VAL A 30 2.23 -4.18 -0.78
CA VAL A 30 3.05 -3.87 0.39
C VAL A 30 4.49 -3.69 -0.04
N PHE A 31 5.21 -2.78 0.63
CA PHE A 31 6.60 -2.46 0.33
C PHE A 31 7.44 -2.54 1.61
N PRO A 32 8.67 -3.07 1.57
CA PRO A 32 9.63 -2.91 2.66
C PRO A 32 9.94 -1.43 2.94
N LEU A 33 10.32 -1.10 4.18
CA LEU A 33 10.65 0.27 4.60
C LEU A 33 11.78 0.88 3.75
N GLU A 34 12.74 0.07 3.31
CA GLU A 34 13.88 0.49 2.48
C GLU A 34 13.43 0.99 1.09
N GLN A 35 12.20 0.68 0.68
CA GLN A 35 11.63 1.16 -0.59
C GLN A 35 10.89 2.49 -0.47
N ILE A 36 11.05 3.25 0.63
CA ILE A 36 10.33 4.51 0.85
C ILE A 36 10.40 5.49 -0.33
N GLU A 37 11.56 5.64 -0.97
CA GLU A 37 11.71 6.53 -2.13
C GLU A 37 10.88 6.08 -3.34
N LYS A 38 10.76 4.76 -3.55
CA LYS A 38 9.88 4.22 -4.59
C LYS A 38 8.42 4.49 -4.24
N VAL A 39 8.03 4.31 -2.99
CA VAL A 39 6.65 4.55 -2.52
C VAL A 39 6.27 6.03 -2.64
N ARG A 40 7.18 6.96 -2.33
CA ARG A 40 6.98 8.41 -2.57
C ARG A 40 6.67 8.71 -4.03
N LYS A 41 7.47 8.19 -4.97
CA LYS A 41 7.23 8.35 -6.42
C LYS A 41 5.87 7.79 -6.86
N LEU A 42 5.43 6.67 -6.28
CA LEU A 42 4.12 6.09 -6.58
C LEU A 42 2.97 6.98 -6.07
N VAL A 43 3.11 7.59 -4.88
CA VAL A 43 2.14 8.56 -4.36
C VAL A 43 2.11 9.83 -5.22
N GLU A 44 3.27 10.37 -5.60
CA GLU A 44 3.34 11.52 -6.50
C GLU A 44 2.65 11.24 -7.84
N LYS A 45 2.85 10.04 -8.40
CA LYS A 45 2.14 9.60 -9.61
C LYS A 45 0.62 9.54 -9.40
N LEU A 46 0.17 8.97 -8.28
CA LEU A 46 -1.25 8.93 -7.93
C LEU A 46 -1.86 10.33 -7.80
N HIS A 47 -1.13 11.28 -7.21
CA HIS A 47 -1.55 12.68 -7.12
C HIS A 47 -1.68 13.31 -8.51
N GLN A 48 -0.73 13.07 -9.41
CA GLN A 48 -0.81 13.51 -10.82
C GLN A 48 -2.01 12.90 -11.57
N GLU A 49 -2.46 11.70 -11.16
CA GLU A 49 -3.65 11.02 -11.67
C GLU A 49 -4.95 11.44 -10.95
N GLY A 50 -4.89 12.43 -10.05
CA GLY A 50 -6.05 13.03 -9.37
C GLY A 50 -6.41 12.39 -8.02
N LYS A 51 -5.60 11.46 -7.50
CA LYS A 51 -5.81 10.79 -6.21
C LYS A 51 -5.15 11.56 -5.05
N MET A 52 -5.55 12.80 -4.84
CA MET A 52 -4.86 13.75 -3.95
C MET A 52 -4.80 13.31 -2.49
N GLU A 53 -5.73 12.48 -2.03
CA GLU A 53 -5.77 11.95 -0.66
C GLU A 53 -4.93 10.67 -0.48
N ALA A 54 -4.22 10.22 -1.52
CA ALA A 54 -3.33 9.08 -1.41
C ALA A 54 -2.15 9.39 -0.48
N ILE A 55 -1.99 8.60 0.57
CA ILE A 55 -0.95 8.76 1.61
C ILE A 55 -0.19 7.46 1.84
N ILE A 56 1.05 7.59 2.29
CA ILE A 56 1.88 6.45 2.74
C ILE A 56 1.50 6.12 4.17
N MET A 57 1.17 4.86 4.43
CA MET A 57 0.88 4.34 5.76
C MET A 57 1.91 3.27 6.12
N GLN A 58 2.38 3.28 7.37
CA GLN A 58 3.12 2.17 7.93
C GLN A 58 2.14 1.04 8.31
N LEU A 59 2.46 -0.17 7.87
CA LEU A 59 1.75 -1.40 8.19
C LEU A 59 2.63 -2.26 9.08
N THR A 60 2.13 -2.59 10.27
CA THR A 60 2.79 -3.57 11.16
C THR A 60 2.08 -4.92 11.02
N ILE A 61 2.83 -5.94 10.60
CA ILE A 61 2.34 -7.32 10.50
C ILE A 61 2.87 -8.14 11.68
N HIS A 62 1.94 -8.85 12.31
CA HIS A 62 2.20 -9.86 13.33
C HIS A 62 1.73 -11.22 12.81
N GLU A 63 2.55 -12.25 13.01
CA GLU A 63 2.21 -13.63 12.65
C GLU A 63 1.86 -14.40 13.92
N LYS A 64 0.90 -15.31 13.80
CA LYS A 64 0.53 -16.28 14.84
C LYS A 64 0.29 -17.63 14.18
N ILE A 65 0.51 -18.70 14.93
CA ILE A 65 0.14 -20.05 14.48
C ILE A 65 -1.37 -20.07 14.25
N TYR A 66 -1.78 -20.57 13.09
CA TYR A 66 -3.19 -20.81 12.77
C TYR A 66 -3.62 -22.15 13.35
N GLN A 67 -4.78 -22.17 14.01
CA GLN A 67 -5.43 -23.37 14.54
C GLN A 67 -6.88 -23.35 14.05
N GLU A 68 -7.32 -24.45 13.44
CA GLU A 68 -8.74 -24.70 13.17
C GLU A 68 -9.36 -25.28 14.45
N ASP A 69 -10.56 -24.81 14.81
CA ASP A 69 -11.35 -25.37 15.94
C ASP A 69 -11.86 -26.79 15.63
#